data_AF-A0A9X0PQE1-F1
#
_entry.id   AF-A0A9X0PQE1-F1
#
_cell.length_a   1.000
_cell.length_b   1.000
_cell.length_c   1.000
_cell.angle_alpha   90.00
_cell.angle_beta   90.00
_cell.angle_gamma   90.00
#
_symmetry.space_group_name_H-M   'P 1'
#
loop_
_entity.id
_entity.type
_entity.pdbx_description
1 polymer ?
#
loop_
_entity_poly.entity_id
_entity_poly.type
_entity_poly.pdbx_seq_one_letter_code
_entity_poly.pdbx_strand_id
1 'polypeptide(L)' 'MWSEVLDADAFSAFEETGNAFDSDMARRLKDNIYSVGGSVDPEEAYLAFRGKMPSPDAMLSKRGLL' A
#
# COMPACT_ATOMS: atom_id res chain seq x y z
N MET A 1 -10.53 -4.42 9.22
CA MET A 1 -10.30 -2.97 9.27
C MET A 1 -8.86 -2.56 8.96
N TRP A 2 -7.81 -3.35 9.27
CA TRP A 2 -6.43 -2.96 8.89
C TRP A 2 -6.08 -3.31 7.44
N SER A 3 -6.47 -4.50 6.96
CA SER A 3 -6.22 -4.93 5.58
C SER A 3 -6.92 -4.05 4.53
N GLU A 4 -8.10 -3.52 4.83
CA GLU A 4 -8.83 -2.61 3.93
C GLU A 4 -8.12 -1.26 3.78
N VAL A 5 -7.46 -0.79 4.85
CA VAL A 5 -6.68 0.46 4.83
C VAL A 5 -5.40 0.27 4.01
N LEU A 6 -4.74 -0.88 4.17
CA LEU A 6 -3.57 -1.27 3.37
C LEU A 6 -3.93 -1.43 1.89
N ASP A 7 -5.03 -2.09 1.57
CA ASP A 7 -5.49 -2.28 0.19
C ASP A 7 -5.79 -0.94 -0.49
N ALA A 8 -6.53 -0.06 0.18
CA ALA A 8 -6.83 1.27 -0.34
C ALA A 8 -5.56 2.12 -0.56
N ASP A 9 -4.64 2.17 0.39
CA ASP A 9 -3.39 2.92 0.23
C ASP A 9 -2.44 2.30 -0.81
N ALA A 10 -2.40 0.97 -0.90
CA ALA A 10 -1.63 0.27 -1.92
C ALA A 10 -2.16 0.59 -3.32
N PHE A 11 -3.47 0.63 -3.52
CA PHE A 11 -4.06 1.03 -4.80
C PHE A 11 -3.79 2.51 -5.12
N SER A 12 -3.89 3.40 -4.13
CA SER A 12 -3.54 4.81 -4.34
C SER A 12 -2.08 5.02 -4.76
N ALA A 13 -1.16 4.11 -4.42
CA ALA A 13 0.20 4.15 -4.97
C ALA A 13 0.23 4.02 -6.51
N PHE A 14 -0.68 3.25 -7.11
CA PHE A 14 -0.85 3.17 -8.56
C PHE A 14 -1.59 4.37 -9.15
N GLU A 15 -2.51 4.99 -8.40
CA GLU A 15 -3.15 6.24 -8.83
C GLU A 15 -2.13 7.40 -8.85
N GLU A 16 -1.20 7.44 -7.88
CA GLU A 16 -0.12 8.43 -7.77
C GLU A 16 0.86 8.39 -8.95
N THR A 17 0.99 7.25 -9.67
CA THR A 17 1.79 7.17 -10.90
C THR A 17 1.08 7.78 -12.12
N GLY A 18 -0.23 8.04 -12.02
CA GLY A 18 -1.09 8.38 -13.15
C GLY A 18 -1.44 7.17 -14.05
N ASN A 19 -1.06 5.95 -13.66
CA ASN A 19 -1.31 4.73 -14.41
C ASN A 19 -1.57 3.52 -13.49
N ALA A 20 -2.82 3.06 -13.48
CA ALA A 20 -3.24 1.88 -12.72
C ALA A 20 -2.50 0.57 -13.06
N PHE A 21 -1.81 0.52 -14.21
CA PHE A 21 -1.03 -0.63 -14.69
C PHE A 21 0.47 -0.33 -14.77
N ASP A 22 0.97 0.62 -13.99
CA ASP A 22 2.40 0.95 -13.96
C ASP A 22 3.25 -0.28 -13.62
N SER A 23 4.16 -0.65 -14.54
CA SER A 23 4.95 -1.88 -14.42
C SER A 23 5.99 -1.82 -13.31
N ASP A 24 6.51 -0.63 -13.01
CA ASP A 24 7.53 -0.47 -11.98
C ASP A 24 6.89 -0.54 -10.59
N MET A 25 5.72 0.07 -10.41
CA MET A 25 4.92 -0.08 -9.19
C MET A 25 4.47 -1.53 -8.98
N ALA A 26 4.00 -2.20 -10.04
CA ALA A 26 3.63 -3.61 -9.98
C ALA A 26 4.82 -4.50 -9.59
N ARG A 27 6.02 -4.22 -10.10
CA ARG A 27 7.24 -4.93 -9.72
C ARG A 27 7.56 -4.73 -8.24
N ARG A 28 7.50 -3.49 -7.75
CA ARG A 28 7.71 -3.18 -6.32
C ARG A 28 6.72 -3.92 -5.43
N LEU A 29 5.44 -3.95 -5.79
CA LEU A 29 4.42 -4.68 -5.05
C LEU A 29 4.74 -6.18 -5.01
N LYS A 30 5.04 -6.78 -6.16
CA LYS A 30 5.38 -8.20 -6.24
C LYS A 30 6.58 -8.54 -5.38
N ASP A 31 7.67 -7.79 -5.53
CA ASP A 31 8.97 -8.14 -4.96
C ASP A 31 9.03 -7.91 -3.44
N ASN A 32 8.19 -7.01 -2.90
CA ASN A 32 8.20 -6.69 -1.47
C ASN A 32 6.99 -7.23 -0.70
N ILE A 33 5.85 -7.51 -1.35
CA ILE A 33 4.65 -8.01 -0.66
C ILE A 33 4.36 -9.46 -1.04
N TYR A 34 4.16 -9.75 -2.33
CA TYR A 34 3.67 -11.05 -2.75
C TYR A 34 4.72 -12.17 -2.73
N SER A 35 5.99 -11.85 -2.96
CA SER A 35 7.06 -12.86 -2.99
C SER A 35 7.70 -13.14 -1.63
N VAL A 36 7.60 -12.22 -0.66
CA VAL A 36 8.32 -12.36 0.63
C VAL A 36 7.58 -13.23 1.64
N GLY A 37 6.25 -13.36 1.52
CA GLY A 37 5.45 -14.10 2.49
C GLY A 37 5.69 -13.62 3.93
N GLY A 38 5.93 -14.55 4.86
CA GLY A 38 6.26 -14.23 6.26
C GLY A 38 7.76 -14.15 6.58
N SER A 39 8.63 -14.08 5.57
CA SER A 39 10.09 -14.04 5.79
C SER A 39 10.65 -12.66 6.12
N VAL A 40 9.86 -11.61 5.89
CA VAL A 40 10.17 -10.21 6.17
C VAL A 40 9.07 -9.68 7.09
N ASP A 41 9.41 -8.75 7.99
CA ASP A 41 8.41 -8.11 8.82
C ASP A 41 7.39 -7.36 7.93
N PRO A 42 6.07 -7.49 8.18
CA PRO A 42 5.05 -6.85 7.35
C PRO A 42 5.19 -5.32 7.23
N GLU A 43 5.66 -4.64 8.27
CA GLU A 43 5.86 -3.19 8.26
C GLU A 43 7.04 -2.82 7.36
N GLU A 44 8.16 -3.54 7.48
CA GLU A 44 9.33 -3.36 6.61
C GLU A 44 9.01 -3.63 5.14
N ALA A 45 8.29 -4.73 4.88
CA ALA A 45 7.80 -5.10 3.55
C ALA A 45 6.91 -4.00 2.95
N TYR A 46 5.99 -3.45 3.74
CA TYR A 46 5.10 -2.39 3.30
C TYR A 46 5.84 -1.08 3.05
N LEU A 47 6.77 -0.69 3.93
CA LEU A 47 7.62 0.48 3.74
C LEU A 47 8.48 0.36 2.47
N ALA A 48 9.03 -0.81 2.17
CA ALA A 48 9.82 -1.03 0.95
C ALA A 48 8.96 -0.88 -0.33
N PHE A 49 7.74 -1.42 -0.31
CA PHE A 49 6.78 -1.25 -1.40
C PHE A 49 6.31 0.21 -1.54
N ARG A 50 5.77 0.79 -0.46
CA ARG A 50 4.99 2.03 -0.49
C ARG A 50 5.81 3.29 -0.27
N GLY A 51 6.94 3.17 0.44
CA GLY A 51 7.77 4.28 0.91
C GLY A 51 7.23 5.02 2.14
N LYS A 52 6.01 4.69 2.59
CA LYS A 52 5.35 5.26 3.77
C LYS A 52 4.36 4.26 4.36
N MET A 53 4.05 4.41 5.64
CA MET A 53 2.96 3.68 6.28
C MET A 53 1.60 4.26 5.88
N PRO A 54 0.54 3.42 5.82
CA PRO A 54 -0.79 3.91 5.52
C PRO A 54 -1.31 4.74 6.70
N SER A 55 -2.04 5.83 6.42
CA SER A 55 -2.63 6.66 7.47
C SER A 55 -4.09 6.26 7.76
N PRO A 56 -4.46 6.01 9.03
CA PRO A 56 -5.86 5.84 9.43
C PRO A 56 -6.72 7.08 9.12
N ASP A 57 -6.11 8.26 9.02
CA ASP A 57 -6.81 9.54 8.82
C ASP A 57 -7.53 9.58 7.48
N ALA A 58 -6.97 8.93 6.45
CA ALA A 58 -7.64 8.81 5.15
C ALA A 58 -8.96 8.03 5.26
N MET A 59 -9.01 6.99 6.09
CA MET A 59 -10.24 6.23 6.37
C MET A 59 -11.23 7.05 7.18
N LEU A 60 -10.76 7.80 8.18
CA LEU A 60 -11.60 8.67 9.00
C LEU A 60 -12.22 9.80 8.17
N SER A 61 -11.45 10.45 7.29
CA SER A 61 -11.94 11.46 6.35
C SER A 61 -12.99 10.90 5.39
N LYS A 62 -12.74 9.73 4.79
CA LYS A 62 -13.69 9.06 3.88
C LYS A 62 -15.01 8.66 4.55
N ARG A 63 -15.00 8.45 5.87
CA ARG A 63 -16.19 8.17 6.68
C ARG A 63 -16.86 9.43 7.25
N GLY A 64 -16.34 10.63 6.98
CA GLY A 64 -16.84 11.90 7.51
C GLY A 64 -16.60 12.07 9.02
N LEU A 65 -15.53 11.48 9.53
CA LEU A 65 -15.19 11.44 10.96
C LEU A 65 -14.00 12.37 11.33
N LEU A 66 -13.64 13.30 10.45
CA LEU A 66 -12.63 14.36 10.64
C LEU A 66 -13.21 15.73 10.31
#